data_AF-A0A966JB68-F1
#
_entry.id   AF-A0A966JB68-F1
#
_cell.length_a   1.000
_cell.length_b   1.000
_cell.length_c   1.000
_cell.angle_alpha   90.00
_cell.angle_beta   90.00
_cell.angle_gamma   90.00
#
_symmetry.space_group_name_H-M   'P 1'
#
loop_
_entity.id
_entity.type
_entity.pdbx_description
1 polymer ?
#
loop_
_entity_poly.entity_id
_entity_poly.type
_entity_poly.pdbx_seq_one_letter_code
_entity_poly.pdbx_strand_id
1 'polypeptide(L)'
;MSSTTVALLAGLVDGAAPDRGRIPDFVDALVAGDVDAEQVGAFLMAVRVLGLGREATVELTDAMARSGEVLSWQHLDGPVVDKHSTGGVGDPV
;
A
#
# COMPACT_ATOMS: atom_id res chain seq x y z
N MET A 1 16.98 5.97 11.51
CA MET A 1 16.07 4.86 11.15
C MET A 1 14.88 4.89 12.10
N SER A 2 13.65 5.02 11.59
CA SER A 2 12.45 4.96 12.44
C SER A 2 12.31 3.57 13.05
N SER A 3 12.20 3.49 14.39
CA SER A 3 12.02 2.22 15.12
C SER A 3 10.77 1.46 14.69
N THR A 4 9.79 2.16 14.11
CA THR A 4 8.50 1.60 13.69
C THR A 4 8.60 0.81 12.38
N THR A 5 9.31 1.34 11.38
CA THR A 5 9.49 0.66 10.08
C THR A 5 10.24 -0.65 10.24
N VAL A 6 11.32 -0.65 11.03
CA VAL A 6 12.11 -1.86 11.27
C VAL A 6 11.28 -2.93 11.99
N ALA A 7 10.46 -2.54 12.97
CA ALA A 7 9.58 -3.47 13.68
C ALA A 7 8.52 -4.09 12.77
N LEU A 8 7.90 -3.29 11.89
CA LEU A 8 6.97 -3.79 10.87
C LEU A 8 7.66 -4.81 9.96
N LEU A 9 8.83 -4.49 9.42
CA LEU A 9 9.57 -5.37 8.53
C LEU A 9 9.97 -6.68 9.20
N ALA A 10 10.45 -6.62 10.45
CA ALA A 10 10.79 -7.82 11.21
C ALA A 10 9.56 -8.73 11.37
N GLY A 11 8.42 -8.18 11.79
CA GLY A 11 7.18 -8.94 11.91
C GLY A 11 6.73 -9.56 10.59
N LEU A 12 6.78 -8.81 9.49
CA LEU A 12 6.44 -9.32 8.16
C LEU A 12 7.36 -10.46 7.72
N VAL A 13 8.68 -10.35 7.96
CA VAL A 13 9.65 -11.40 7.63
C VAL A 13 9.40 -12.67 8.46
N ASP A 14 8.94 -12.53 9.69
CA ASP A 14 8.53 -13.64 10.56
C ASP A 14 7.13 -14.19 10.21
N GLY A 15 6.44 -13.63 9.21
CA GLY A 15 5.11 -14.05 8.79
C GLY A 15 3.98 -13.59 9.73
N ALA A 16 4.26 -12.64 10.62
CA ALA A 16 3.26 -12.04 11.48
C ALA A 16 2.40 -11.02 10.71
N ALA A 17 1.08 -11.04 10.97
CA ALA A 17 0.20 -10.01 10.46
C ALA A 17 0.54 -8.66 11.11
N PRO A 18 0.54 -7.54 10.35
CA PRO A 18 0.77 -6.22 10.92
C PRO A 18 -0.30 -5.84 11.95
N ASP A 19 0.11 -5.17 13.03
CA ASP A 19 -0.83 -4.51 13.93
C ASP A 19 -1.59 -3.41 13.16
N ARG A 20 -2.83 -3.15 13.58
CA ARG A 20 -3.68 -2.09 13.03
C ARG A 20 -2.95 -0.75 13.01
N GLY A 21 -2.96 -0.05 11.88
CA GLY A 21 -2.35 1.28 11.74
C GLY A 21 -0.85 1.26 11.41
N ARG A 22 -0.17 0.11 11.49
CA ARG A 22 1.25 0.01 11.10
C ARG A 22 1.48 0.23 9.62
N ILE A 23 0.53 -0.20 8.80
CA ILE A 23 0.60 -0.03 7.35
C ILE A 23 0.43 1.44 6.94
N PRO A 24 -0.58 2.17 7.44
CA PRO A 24 -0.68 3.62 7.24
C PRO A 24 0.59 4.37 7.67
N ASP A 25 1.12 4.10 8.87
CA ASP A 25 2.36 4.74 9.35
C ASP A 25 3.54 4.49 8.38
N PHE A 26 3.63 3.29 7.81
CA PHE A 26 4.66 2.95 6.83
C PHE A 26 4.46 3.70 5.50
N VAL A 27 3.23 3.83 5.02
CA VAL A 27 2.92 4.59 3.79
C VAL A 27 3.25 6.06 3.98
N ASP A 28 2.89 6.65 5.13
CA ASP A 28 3.19 8.05 5.45
C ASP A 28 4.70 8.29 5.48
N ALA A 29 5.46 7.41 6.13
CA ALA A 29 6.92 7.49 6.16
C ALA A 29 7.54 7.31 4.77
N LEU A 30 7.00 6.41 3.94
CA LEU A 30 7.46 6.19 2.57
C LEU A 30 7.28 7.46 1.72
N VAL A 31 6.12 8.10 1.82
CA VAL A 31 5.78 9.32 1.07
C VAL A 31 6.60 10.52 1.56
N ALA A 32 6.91 10.57 2.85
CA ALA A 32 7.81 11.58 3.45
C ALA A 32 9.29 11.40 3.03
N GLY A 33 9.66 10.27 2.43
CA GLY A 33 11.04 9.95 2.08
C GLY A 33 11.87 9.42 3.25
N ASP A 34 11.23 8.98 4.34
CA ASP A 34 11.86 8.51 5.57
C ASP A 34 12.15 6.99 5.56
N VAL A 35 11.88 6.30 4.45
CA VAL A 35 12.09 4.87 4.27
C VAL A 35 13.15 4.63 3.19
N ASP A 36 14.22 3.92 3.56
CA ASP A 36 15.31 3.61 2.64
C ASP A 36 14.87 2.63 1.54
N ALA A 37 15.48 2.67 0.36
CA ALA A 37 15.10 1.82 -0.77
C ALA A 37 15.21 0.32 -0.46
N GLU A 38 16.19 -0.07 0.35
CA GLU A 38 16.39 -1.44 0.83
C GLU A 38 15.22 -1.90 1.71
N GLN A 39 14.66 -1.00 2.51
CA GLN A 39 13.50 -1.27 3.37
C GLN A 39 12.22 -1.43 2.55
N VAL A 40 12.05 -0.62 1.51
CA VAL A 40 10.96 -0.79 0.53
C VAL A 40 11.08 -2.14 -0.16
N GLY A 41 12.27 -2.50 -0.62
CA GLY A 41 12.55 -3.80 -1.22
C GLY A 41 12.23 -4.97 -0.27
N ALA A 42 12.61 -4.86 1.01
CA ALA A 42 12.31 -5.85 2.03
C ALA A 42 10.79 -6.01 2.27
N PHE A 43 10.05 -4.90 2.36
CA PHE A 43 8.59 -4.92 2.47
C PHE A 43 7.95 -5.63 1.29
N LEU A 44 8.30 -5.24 0.05
CA LEU A 44 7.75 -5.82 -1.17
C LEU A 44 8.03 -7.33 -1.26
N MET A 45 9.25 -7.74 -0.90
CA MET A 45 9.63 -9.16 -0.91
C MET A 45 8.85 -9.95 0.14
N ALA A 46 8.73 -9.43 1.36
CA ALA A 46 7.95 -10.08 2.42
C ALA A 46 6.48 -10.25 2.00
N VAL A 47 5.83 -9.19 1.51
CA VAL A 47 4.45 -9.24 1.02
C VAL A 47 4.31 -10.22 -0.15
N ARG A 48 5.28 -10.26 -1.07
CA ARG A 48 5.24 -11.17 -2.23
C ARG A 48 5.31 -12.65 -1.81
N VAL A 49 6.08 -12.98 -0.79
CA VAL A 49 6.35 -14.37 -0.38
C VAL A 49 5.35 -14.85 0.67
N LEU A 50 5.04 -14.00 1.65
CA LEU A 50 4.27 -14.36 2.85
C LEU A 50 2.83 -13.84 2.80
N GLY A 51 2.54 -12.89 1.89
CA GLY A 51 1.26 -12.19 1.84
C GLY A 51 1.16 -11.11 2.91
N LEU A 52 0.11 -10.28 2.81
CA LEU A 52 -0.15 -9.19 3.75
C LEU A 52 -1.38 -9.43 4.63
N GLY A 53 -2.28 -10.33 4.23
CA GLY A 53 -3.59 -10.50 4.87
C GLY A 53 -4.61 -9.44 4.44
N ARG A 54 -5.90 -9.73 4.62
CA ARG A 54 -6.98 -8.90 4.07
C ARG A 54 -7.05 -7.52 4.71
N GLU A 55 -6.98 -7.45 6.03
CA GLU A 55 -7.11 -6.19 6.78
C GLU A 55 -5.99 -5.23 6.42
N ALA A 56 -4.74 -5.70 6.51
CA ALA A 56 -3.57 -4.90 6.13
C ALA A 56 -3.53 -4.55 4.63
N THR A 57 -4.09 -5.39 3.74
CA THR A 57 -4.27 -5.03 2.31
C THR A 57 -5.25 -3.86 2.14
N VAL A 58 -6.35 -3.85 2.89
CA VAL A 58 -7.32 -2.73 2.89
C VAL A 58 -6.65 -1.47 3.43
N GLU A 59 -5.91 -1.57 4.54
CA GLU A 59 -5.18 -0.44 5.10
C GLU A 59 -4.14 0.11 4.12
N LEU A 60 -3.38 -0.76 3.44
CA LEU A 60 -2.41 -0.34 2.42
C LEU A 60 -3.09 0.43 1.29
N THR A 61 -4.22 -0.09 0.80
CA THR A 61 -4.95 0.51 -0.31
C THR A 61 -5.52 1.87 0.07
N ASP A 62 -6.17 1.99 1.23
CA ASP A 62 -6.76 3.27 1.69
C ASP A 62 -5.67 4.30 2.01
N ALA A 63 -4.58 3.90 2.67
CA ALA A 63 -3.46 4.80 2.97
C ALA A 63 -2.79 5.32 1.68
N MET A 64 -2.52 4.45 0.71
CA MET A 64 -1.96 4.86 -0.60
C MET A 64 -2.94 5.74 -1.39
N ALA A 65 -4.24 5.45 -1.36
CA ALA A 65 -5.24 6.27 -2.03
C ALA A 65 -5.34 7.69 -1.43
N ARG A 66 -5.07 7.83 -0.12
CA ARG A 66 -5.12 9.10 0.61
C ARG A 66 -3.79 9.84 0.71
N SER A 67 -2.68 9.25 0.27
CA SER A 67 -1.36 9.87 0.38
C SER A 67 -1.13 11.02 -0.61
N GLY A 68 -2.12 11.31 -1.46
CA GLY A 68 -2.10 12.40 -2.42
C GLY A 68 -3.46 13.08 -2.52
N GLU A 69 -3.78 13.60 -3.70
CA GLU A 69 -5.05 14.27 -3.93
C GLU A 69 -6.18 13.27 -4.20
N VAL A 70 -7.33 13.49 -3.56
CA VAL A 70 -8.57 12.75 -3.83
C VAL A 70 -9.47 13.64 -4.69
N LEU A 71 -9.68 13.24 -5.93
CA LEU A 71 -10.56 13.93 -6.86
C LEU A 71 -12.03 13.89 -6.37
N SER A 72 -12.82 14.88 -6.79
CA SER A 72 -14.24 14.98 -6.46
C SER A 72 -15.07 15.24 -7.71
N TRP A 73 -16.15 14.49 -7.85
CA TRP A 73 -17.06 14.52 -9.00
C TRP A 73 -18.47 14.94 -8.62
N GLN A 74 -18.63 15.59 -7.45
CA GLN A 74 -19.92 16.07 -6.95
C GLN A 74 -20.64 17.04 -7.91
N HIS A 75 -19.92 17.57 -8.91
CA HIS A 75 -20.44 18.47 -9.93
C HIS A 75 -21.04 17.75 -11.16
N LEU A 76 -21.03 16.41 -11.20
CA LEU A 76 -21.58 15.62 -12.30
C LEU A 76 -22.97 15.08 -11.95
N ASP A 77 -23.89 15.11 -12.91
CA ASP A 77 -25.27 14.62 -12.75
C ASP A 77 -25.42 13.11 -13.02
N GLY A 78 -24.32 12.36 -13.07
CA GLY A 78 -24.31 10.93 -13.40
C GLY A 78 -23.13 10.16 -12.77
N PRO A 79 -23.17 8.81 -12.79
CA PRO A 79 -22.14 7.99 -12.17
C PRO A 79 -20.80 8.10 -12.91
N VAL A 80 -19.71 8.08 -12.14
CA VAL A 80 -18.34 8.00 -12.66
C VAL A 80 -17.93 6.53 -12.68
N VAL A 81 -17.51 6.05 -13.85
CA VAL A 81 -17.13 4.65 -14.07
C VAL A 81 -15.73 4.61 -14.65
N ASP A 82 -14.93 3.67 -14.19
CA ASP A 82 -13.58 3.42 -14.68
C ASP A 82 -13.38 1.92 -14.94
N LYS A 83 -12.44 1.59 -15.83
CA LYS A 83 -12.02 0.23 -16.14
C LYS A 83 -10.53 0.12 -15.92
N HIS A 84 -10.12 -0.88 -15.13
CA HIS A 84 -8.73 -1.23 -14.92
C HIS A 84 -8.45 -2.66 -15.38
N SER A 85 -7.32 -2.89 -16.05
CA SER A 85 -6.81 -4.22 -16.40
C SER A 85 -5.60 -4.52 -15.55
N THR A 86 -5.47 -5.77 -15.09
CA THR A 86 -4.29 -6.24 -14.34
C THR A 86 -3.06 -6.45 -15.23
N GLY A 87 -3.23 -6.37 -16.56
CA GLY A 87 -2.20 -6.57 -17.57
C GLY A 87 -2.44 -7.80 -18.45
N GLY A 88 -2.08 -7.70 -19.73
CA GLY A 88 -2.17 -8.79 -20.72
C GLY A 88 -1.53 -8.40 -22.06
N VAL A 89 -0.81 -9.34 -22.69
CA VAL A 89 -0.22 -9.10 -24.02
C VAL A 89 -1.35 -9.07 -25.06
N GLY A 90 -1.44 -7.95 -25.79
CA GLY A 90 -2.50 -7.75 -26.78
C GLY A 90 -3.85 -7.37 -26.19
N ASP A 91 -3.91 -6.84 -24.95
CA ASP A 91 -5.12 -6.34 -24.32
C ASP A 91 -5.60 -5.03 -25.02
N PRO A 92 -6.67 -5.06 -25.84
CA PRO A 92 -7.11 -3.91 -26.62
C PRO A 92 -8.35 -3.23 -26.03
N VAL A 93 -8.64 -3.50 -24.74
CA VAL A 93 -9.84 -3.01 -24.05
C VAL A 93 -9.65 -1.60 -23.51
#